data_AF-A0A226QT75-F1
#
_entry.id   AF-A0A226QT75-F1
#
_cell.length_a   1.000
_cell.length_b   1.000
_cell.length_c   1.000
_cell.angle_alpha   90.00
_cell.angle_beta   90.00
_cell.angle_gamma   90.00
#
_symmetry.space_group_name_H-M   'P 1'
#
loop_
_entity.id
_entity.type
_entity.pdbx_description
1 polymer ?
#
loop_
_entity_poly.entity_id
_entity_poly.type
_entity_poly.pdbx_seq_one_letter_code
_entity_poly.pdbx_strand_id
1 'polypeptide(L)'
;MLSASFLKEFWDEKVAWKENGDITEDDEIVVRCKGIHYVIAPKDSVIAGFGGRKFVFQFTDGPHKGKTITSSNVWCQGRIPDEYRGILSDNAVMIQPEW
;
A
#
# COMPACT_ATOMS: atom_id res chain seq x y z
N MET A 1 -19.33 13.00 7.78
CA MET A 1 -18.49 12.23 8.71
C MET A 1 -18.75 10.77 8.43
N LEU A 2 -17.70 9.98 8.22
CA LEU A 2 -17.82 8.52 8.18
C LEU A 2 -18.13 8.03 9.61
N SER A 3 -18.89 6.94 9.75
CA SER A 3 -19.12 6.37 11.08
C SER A 3 -17.83 5.75 11.63
N ALA A 4 -17.71 5.68 12.95
CA ALA A 4 -16.59 4.98 13.58
C ALA A 4 -16.54 3.49 13.20
N SER A 5 -17.72 2.87 12.94
CA SER A 5 -17.79 1.48 12.46
C SER A 5 -17.18 1.32 11.07
N PHE A 6 -17.50 2.22 10.14
CA PHE A 6 -16.97 2.18 8.77
C PHE A 6 -15.45 2.32 8.76
N LEU A 7 -14.90 3.25 9.55
CA LEU A 7 -13.44 3.43 9.61
C LEU A 7 -12.76 2.18 10.19
N LYS A 8 -13.36 1.56 11.21
CA LYS A 8 -12.83 0.32 11.79
C LYS A 8 -12.87 -0.82 10.78
N GLU A 9 -14.00 -1.04 10.13
CA GLU A 9 -14.18 -2.08 9.10
C GLU A 9 -13.16 -1.91 7.96
N PHE A 10 -12.97 -0.67 7.50
CA PHE A 10 -12.00 -0.36 6.46
C PHE A 10 -10.56 -0.75 6.84
N TRP A 11 -10.11 -0.48 8.07
CA TRP A 11 -8.74 -0.80 8.48
C TRP A 11 -8.57 -2.27 8.90
N ASP A 12 -9.61 -2.91 9.43
CA ASP A 12 -9.63 -4.35 9.68
C ASP A 12 -9.45 -5.13 8.37
N GLU A 13 -10.04 -4.68 7.27
CA GLU A 13 -9.80 -5.23 5.94
C GLU A 13 -8.31 -5.18 5.55
N LYS A 14 -7.61 -4.08 5.87
CA LYS A 14 -6.18 -3.93 5.55
C LYS A 14 -5.30 -4.83 6.42
N VAL A 15 -5.75 -5.12 7.64
CA VAL A 15 -5.13 -6.16 8.48
C VAL A 15 -5.30 -7.53 7.83
N ALA A 16 -6.49 -7.86 7.32
CA ALA A 16 -6.71 -9.11 6.61
C ALA A 16 -5.82 -9.23 5.36
N TRP A 17 -5.64 -8.16 4.58
CA TRP A 17 -4.70 -8.16 3.44
C TRP A 17 -3.24 -8.40 3.85
N LYS A 18 -2.81 -7.82 4.98
CA LYS A 18 -1.47 -8.09 5.55
C LYS A 18 -1.34 -9.57 5.93
N GLU A 19 -2.34 -10.14 6.58
CA GLU A 19 -2.36 -11.56 6.97
C GLU A 19 -2.38 -12.48 5.76
N ASN A 20 -3.01 -12.05 4.66
CA ASN A 20 -3.01 -12.75 3.37
C ASN A 20 -1.71 -12.57 2.56
N GLY A 21 -0.69 -11.96 3.15
CA GLY A 21 0.62 -11.84 2.54
C GLY A 21 0.85 -10.56 1.74
N ASP A 22 0.26 -9.45 2.20
CA ASP A 22 0.37 -8.11 1.59
C ASP A 22 -0.23 -8.03 0.18
N ILE A 23 -1.37 -8.69 -0.02
CA ILE A 23 -2.13 -8.66 -1.28
C ILE A 23 -3.62 -8.38 -1.03
N THR A 24 -4.27 -7.69 -1.97
CA THR A 24 -5.73 -7.52 -2.00
C THR A 24 -6.43 -8.81 -2.48
N GLU A 25 -7.76 -8.82 -2.49
CA GLU A 25 -8.55 -9.92 -3.06
C GLU A 25 -8.38 -10.08 -4.58
N ASP A 26 -7.92 -9.03 -5.26
CA ASP A 26 -7.64 -8.99 -6.70
C ASP A 26 -6.14 -9.20 -7.01
N ASP A 27 -5.38 -9.80 -6.09
CA ASP A 27 -3.94 -10.08 -6.20
C ASP A 27 -3.05 -8.83 -6.37
N GLU A 28 -3.52 -7.66 -5.93
CA GLU A 28 -2.77 -6.40 -6.02
C GLU A 28 -1.84 -6.24 -4.82
N ILE A 29 -0.63 -5.71 -5.04
CA ILE A 29 0.39 -5.64 -3.98
C ILE A 29 0.13 -4.46 -3.04
N VAL A 30 0.15 -4.73 -1.75
CA VAL A 30 -0.02 -3.75 -0.67
C VAL A 30 1.34 -3.19 -0.22
N VAL A 31 1.40 -1.87 -0.10
CA VAL A 31 2.59 -1.16 0.40
C VAL A 31 2.23 -0.32 1.61
N ARG A 32 3.07 -0.39 2.65
CA ARG A 32 3.04 0.48 3.82
C ARG A 32 4.41 1.15 3.95
N CYS A 33 4.42 2.48 3.85
CA CYS A 33 5.64 3.27 3.87
C CYS A 33 5.38 4.61 4.56
N LYS A 34 6.19 4.95 5.57
CA LYS A 34 6.05 6.16 6.40
C LYS A 34 4.66 6.27 7.04
N GLY A 35 4.07 5.14 7.42
CA GLY A 35 2.74 5.08 8.01
C GLY A 35 1.60 5.44 7.06
N ILE A 36 1.83 5.41 5.74
CA ILE A 36 0.80 5.56 4.70
C ILE A 36 0.58 4.20 4.03
N HIS A 37 -0.68 3.87 3.77
CA HIS A 37 -1.09 2.65 3.09
C HIS A 37 -1.36 2.91 1.61
N TYR A 38 -0.83 2.05 0.75
CA TYR A 38 -0.99 2.11 -0.70
C TYR A 38 -1.32 0.72 -1.27
N VAL A 39 -1.92 0.72 -2.47
CA VAL A 39 -2.09 -0.48 -3.30
C VAL A 39 -1.45 -0.19 -4.66
N ILE A 40 -0.63 -1.12 -5.14
CA ILE A 40 -0.06 -1.08 -6.49
C ILE A 40 -1.07 -1.74 -7.43
N ALA A 41 -1.84 -0.93 -8.12
CA ALA A 41 -2.86 -1.39 -9.03
C ALA A 41 -2.27 -1.95 -10.34
N PRO A 42 -3.04 -2.79 -11.08
CA PRO A 42 -2.59 -3.38 -12.34
C PRO A 42 -2.11 -2.32 -13.35
N LYS A 43 -1.10 -2.70 -14.14
CA LYS A 43 -0.46 -1.82 -15.12
C LYS A 43 -1.43 -1.31 -16.20
N ASP A 44 -2.50 -2.04 -16.45
CA ASP A 44 -3.46 -1.80 -17.53
C ASP A 44 -4.64 -0.88 -17.12
N SER A 45 -4.62 -0.31 -15.91
CA SER A 45 -5.62 0.70 -15.55
C SER A 45 -5.46 1.94 -16.42
N VAL A 46 -6.57 2.35 -17.05
CA VAL A 46 -6.64 3.43 -18.05
C VAL A 46 -6.22 4.80 -17.47
N ILE A 47 -6.22 4.95 -16.14
CA ILE A 47 -5.86 6.19 -15.45
C ILE A 47 -4.57 5.96 -14.66
N ALA A 48 -3.47 6.56 -15.12
CA ALA A 48 -2.25 6.63 -14.32
C ALA A 48 -2.50 7.48 -13.07
N GLY A 49 -2.41 6.87 -11.89
CA GLY A 49 -2.42 7.62 -10.63
C GLY A 49 -1.38 8.74 -10.61
N PHE A 50 -1.67 9.85 -9.93
CA PHE A 50 -0.74 10.98 -9.73
C PHE A 50 -0.16 11.61 -11.01
N GLY A 51 -0.92 11.66 -12.10
CA GLY A 51 -0.49 12.31 -13.34
C GLY A 51 0.71 11.65 -14.01
N GLY A 52 0.89 10.34 -13.81
CA GLY A 52 2.00 9.58 -14.37
C GLY A 52 3.30 9.64 -13.56
N ARG A 53 3.28 10.21 -12.34
CA ARG A 53 4.41 10.17 -11.42
C ARG A 53 4.80 8.70 -11.15
N LYS A 54 6.09 8.39 -11.35
CA LYS A 54 6.65 7.09 -10.99
C LYS A 54 6.93 7.03 -9.50
N PHE A 55 6.49 5.94 -8.89
CA PHE A 55 6.83 5.53 -7.54
C PHE A 55 7.72 4.31 -7.61
N VAL A 56 8.78 4.31 -6.81
CA VAL A 56 9.68 3.17 -6.67
C VAL A 56 9.64 2.73 -5.21
N PHE A 57 9.17 1.52 -4.97
CA PHE A 57 9.10 0.91 -3.64
C PHE A 57 10.11 -0.22 -3.54
N GLN A 58 10.97 -0.16 -2.53
CA GLN A 58 11.84 -1.27 -2.14
C GLN A 58 11.26 -1.92 -0.89
N PHE A 59 10.85 -3.18 -1.01
CA PHE A 59 10.24 -3.93 0.09
C PHE A 59 11.33 -4.39 1.06
N THR A 60 11.20 -3.99 2.33
CA THR A 60 12.14 -4.27 3.40
C THR A 60 11.64 -5.36 4.34
N ASP A 61 10.35 -5.70 4.29
CA ASP A 61 9.72 -6.72 5.12
C ASP A 61 8.59 -7.45 4.39
N GLY A 62 8.07 -8.52 5.01
CA GLY A 62 6.94 -9.29 4.52
C GLY A 62 7.26 -10.18 3.30
N PRO A 63 6.24 -10.75 2.65
CA PRO A 63 6.41 -11.73 1.57
C PRO A 63 7.09 -11.19 0.31
N HIS A 64 7.12 -9.87 0.14
CA HIS A 64 7.77 -9.20 -0.98
C HIS A 64 9.19 -8.72 -0.66
N LYS A 65 9.72 -8.99 0.54
CA LYS A 65 11.04 -8.52 0.99
C LYS A 65 12.14 -8.76 -0.05
N GLY A 66 12.93 -7.72 -0.31
CA GLY A 66 14.01 -7.73 -1.29
C GLY A 66 13.58 -7.41 -2.72
N LYS A 67 12.27 -7.34 -3.01
CA LYS A 67 11.76 -6.89 -4.31
C LYS A 67 11.77 -5.36 -4.40
N THR A 68 11.96 -4.86 -5.62
CA THR A 68 11.77 -3.45 -5.97
C THR A 68 10.72 -3.36 -7.06
N ILE A 69 9.71 -2.51 -6.85
CA ILE A 69 8.63 -2.29 -7.83
C ILE A 69 8.59 -0.83 -8.21
N THR A 70 8.60 -0.58 -9.52
CA THR A 70 8.34 0.73 -10.12
C THR A 70 6.94 0.74 -10.71
N SER A 71 6.10 1.67 -10.27
CA SER A 71 4.74 1.83 -10.78
C SER A 71 4.37 3.30 -10.97
N SER A 72 3.62 3.61 -12.01
CA SER A 72 2.92 4.89 -12.19
C SER A 72 1.43 4.79 -11.83
N ASN A 73 0.99 3.65 -11.32
CA ASN A 73 -0.37 3.41 -10.87
C ASN A 73 -0.36 2.91 -9.43
N VAL A 74 -0.59 3.84 -8.50
CA VAL A 74 -0.57 3.59 -7.06
C VAL A 74 -1.81 4.27 -6.47
N TRP A 75 -2.60 3.52 -5.71
CA TRP A 75 -3.77 4.03 -5.01
C TRP A 75 -3.43 4.29 -3.54
N CYS A 76 -3.49 5.56 -3.13
CA CYS A 76 -3.28 5.94 -1.73
C CYS A 76 -4.58 5.69 -0.95
N GLN A 77 -4.51 4.80 0.05
CA GLN A 77 -5.64 4.44 0.91
C GLN A 77 -5.72 5.35 2.14
N GLY A 78 -4.62 6.03 2.49
CA GLY A 78 -4.57 7.03 3.55
C GLY A 78 -3.51 6.75 4.62
N ARG A 79 -3.46 7.65 5.62
CA ARG A 79 -2.58 7.52 6.78
C ARG A 79 -3.12 6.46 7.72
N ILE A 80 -2.26 5.52 8.11
CA ILE A 80 -2.58 4.45 9.06
C ILE A 80 -2.83 5.10 10.44
N PRO A 81 -4.01 4.87 11.06
CA PRO A 81 -4.33 5.36 12.40
C PRO A 81 -3.41 4.78 13.47
N ASP A 82 -3.25 5.50 14.58
CA ASP A 82 -2.27 5.14 15.61
C ASP A 82 -2.59 3.77 16.24
N GLU A 83 -3.87 3.43 16.39
CA GLU A 83 -4.34 2.15 16.91
C GLU A 83 -3.99 0.95 16.00
N TYR A 84 -3.73 1.18 14.71
CA TYR A 84 -3.34 0.14 13.75
C TYR A 84 -1.83 0.10 13.50
N ARG A 85 -1.04 1.10 13.94
CA ARG A 85 0.40 1.16 13.62
C ARG A 85 1.22 -0.03 14.14
N GLY A 86 0.82 -0.59 15.28
CA GLY A 86 1.48 -1.78 15.84
C GLY A 86 1.25 -3.04 15.01
N ILE A 87 0.18 -3.07 14.20
CA ILE A 87 -0.24 -4.23 13.39
C ILE A 87 0.20 -4.02 11.94
N LEU A 88 -0.06 -2.85 11.39
CA LEU A 88 0.23 -2.43 10.01
C LEU A 88 1.56 -1.66 9.94
N SER A 89 2.64 -2.31 10.34
CA SER A 89 4.00 -1.74 10.21
C SER A 89 4.42 -1.57 8.75
N ASP A 90 5.31 -0.61 8.50
CA ASP A 90 5.87 -0.37 7.17
C ASP A 90 6.55 -1.64 6.63
N ASN A 91 6.25 -1.99 5.37
CA ASN A 91 6.86 -3.12 4.68
C ASN A 91 7.80 -2.70 3.54
N ALA A 92 7.87 -1.40 3.24
CA ALA A 92 8.71 -0.87 2.19
C ALA A 92 9.20 0.56 2.49
N VAL A 93 10.22 0.96 1.74
CA VAL A 93 10.66 2.35 1.62
C VAL A 93 10.42 2.86 0.20
N MET A 94 10.05 4.12 0.08
CA MET A 94 9.99 4.80 -1.22
C MET A 94 11.37 5.37 -1.55
N ILE A 95 11.92 5.01 -2.70
CA ILE A 95 13.22 5.50 -3.20
C ILE A 95 13.02 6.41 -4.41
N GLN A 96 14.02 7.24 -4.71
CA GLN A 96 14.01 8.06 -5.92
C GLN A 96 14.28 7.17 -7.14
N PRO A 97 13.58 7.38 -8.27
CA PRO A 97 13.97 6.76 -9.53
C PRO A 97 15.32 7.33 -9.98
N GLU A 98 16.23 6.46 -10.40
CA GLU A 98 17.43 6.86 -11.14
C GLU A 98 17.00 7.37 -12.53
N TRP A 99 17.55 8.52 -12.95
CA TRP A 99 17.26 9.18 -14.22
C TRP A 99 18.42 9.01 -15.20
#